data_AF-A0A3R5WUW2-F1
#
_entry.id   AF-A0A3R5WUW2-F1
#
_cell.length_a   1.000
_cell.length_b   1.000
_cell.length_c   1.000
_cell.angle_alpha   90.00
_cell.angle_beta   90.00
_cell.angle_gamma   90.00
#
_symmetry.space_group_name_H-M   'P 1'
#
loop_
_entity.id
_entity.type
_entity.pdbx_description
1 polymer ?
#
loop_
_entity_poly.entity_id
_entity_poly.type
_entity_poly.pdbx_seq_one_letter_code
_entity_poly.pdbx_strand_id
1 'polypeptide(L)'
;MDRTLEEFKRQAGILRKSVPQNEKKTHAVVNALFHNAKFSDRIWMYQDMMKAELSILLQQGLIRGKHPRDLARHLKKLFGVSQYNAERLMITELARVQSEAQKQSFERNGFEYYEYIACGKGDVCNVCKALDGKHFKVKDMMSGENAPPMHPSCHCSVAAWEDNEEYEAWLDYLDSGGTTEEWEKLKSKRVQSGGKNITGGKWYKSYDVEDKKDNAASKEYRKISRRNDVSVIADNSGFKKEDIQQIKRHIFFNKHQKYDGYGMLYPDYDMAVAWKRLYEGAPEERDILLLKHELLESQVEKKYNLTIAEAHELAKKEYDWEAKLIEDLGEDGEPYGLL
;
A
#
# COMPACT_ATOMS: atom_id res chain seq x y z
N MET A 1 -21.43 -11.88 33.52
CA MET A 1 -21.73 -10.93 34.60
C MET A 1 -22.74 -11.48 35.61
N ASP A 2 -23.73 -12.29 35.19
CA ASP A 2 -24.78 -12.81 36.10
C ASP A 2 -24.30 -13.72 37.24
N ARG A 3 -23.40 -14.67 36.98
CA ARG A 3 -22.94 -15.66 37.98
C ARG A 3 -22.27 -15.03 39.20
N THR A 4 -21.56 -13.92 38.99
CA THR A 4 -20.86 -13.18 40.05
C THR A 4 -21.87 -12.41 40.92
N LEU A 5 -22.90 -11.84 40.29
CA LEU A 5 -23.97 -11.09 40.96
C LEU A 5 -24.88 -12.01 41.78
N GLU A 6 -25.14 -13.22 41.29
CA GLU A 6 -25.85 -14.27 42.03
C GLU A 6 -25.08 -14.73 43.27
N GLU A 7 -23.76 -14.94 43.17
CA GLU A 7 -22.97 -15.32 44.34
C GLU A 7 -22.88 -14.22 45.40
N PHE A 8 -22.77 -12.96 44.97
CA PHE A 8 -22.84 -11.84 45.91
C PHE A 8 -24.21 -11.73 46.58
N LYS A 9 -25.31 -11.97 45.85
CA LYS A 9 -26.67 -12.02 46.45
C LYS A 9 -26.81 -13.19 47.42
N ARG A 10 -26.26 -14.37 47.08
CA ARG A 10 -26.26 -15.54 47.96
C ARG A 10 -25.50 -15.26 49.26
N GLN A 11 -24.28 -14.70 49.16
CA GLN A 11 -23.48 -14.37 50.33
C GLN A 11 -24.05 -13.21 51.15
N ALA A 12 -24.63 -12.19 50.52
CA ALA A 12 -25.32 -11.10 51.22
C ALA A 12 -26.56 -11.57 51.99
N GLY A 13 -27.28 -12.56 51.44
CA GLY A 13 -28.38 -13.24 52.13
C GLY A 13 -27.93 -14.02 53.37
N ILE A 14 -26.74 -14.62 53.34
CA ILE A 14 -26.15 -15.34 54.48
C ILE A 14 -25.63 -14.35 55.55
N LEU A 15 -25.08 -13.21 55.14
CA LEU A 15 -24.37 -12.26 56.02
C LEU A 15 -25.24 -11.09 56.54
N ARG A 16 -26.53 -11.04 56.19
CA ARG A 16 -27.52 -10.04 56.68
C ARG A 16 -27.08 -8.56 56.53
N LYS A 17 -26.33 -8.23 55.47
CA LYS A 17 -25.96 -6.84 55.12
C LYS A 17 -26.37 -6.51 53.68
N SER A 18 -26.89 -5.31 53.45
CA SER A 18 -27.33 -4.82 52.13
C SER A 18 -26.18 -4.78 51.12
N VAL A 19 -26.45 -5.14 49.87
CA VAL A 19 -25.48 -5.13 48.76
C VAL A 19 -25.00 -3.70 48.50
N PRO A 20 -23.73 -3.34 48.77
CA PRO A 20 -23.22 -2.00 48.51
C PRO A 20 -22.92 -1.81 47.02
N GLN A 21 -22.97 -0.57 46.55
CA GLN A 21 -22.73 -0.14 45.15
C GLN A 21 -21.48 -0.80 44.54
N ASN A 22 -21.69 -1.66 43.54
CA ASN A 22 -20.73 -2.70 43.13
C ASN A 22 -19.57 -2.20 42.27
N GLU A 23 -19.76 -1.26 41.35
CA GLU A 23 -18.77 -0.94 40.30
C GLU A 23 -17.40 -0.54 40.85
N LYS A 24 -17.36 0.38 41.82
CA LYS A 24 -16.11 0.86 42.43
C LYS A 24 -15.36 -0.23 43.21
N LYS A 25 -16.05 -1.22 43.78
CA LYS A 25 -15.43 -2.34 44.51
C LYS A 25 -14.93 -3.43 43.56
N THR A 26 -15.62 -3.72 42.45
CA THR A 26 -15.13 -4.67 41.43
C THR A 26 -13.81 -4.23 40.82
N HIS A 27 -13.66 -2.95 40.45
CA HIS A 27 -12.38 -2.43 39.94
C HIS A 27 -11.25 -2.52 40.95
N ALA A 28 -11.54 -2.34 42.24
CA ALA A 28 -10.54 -2.49 43.31
C ALA A 28 -10.11 -3.96 43.51
N VAL A 29 -11.03 -4.91 43.35
CA VAL A 29 -10.74 -6.35 43.46
C VAL A 29 -9.94 -6.85 42.25
N VAL A 30 -10.27 -6.43 41.03
CA VAL A 30 -9.54 -6.83 39.82
C VAL A 30 -8.11 -6.27 39.81
N ASN A 31 -7.93 -5.06 40.34
CA ASN A 31 -6.61 -4.41 40.44
C ASN A 31 -5.91 -4.66 41.78
N ALA A 32 -6.43 -5.57 42.60
CA ALA A 32 -5.78 -5.93 43.85
C ALA A 32 -4.44 -6.62 43.57
N LEU A 33 -3.50 -6.45 44.50
CA LEU A 33 -2.21 -7.11 44.46
C LEU A 33 -2.43 -8.62 44.68
N PHE A 34 -2.00 -9.43 43.72
CA PHE A 34 -2.00 -10.88 43.83
C PHE A 34 -0.56 -11.37 43.62
N HIS A 35 0.03 -11.99 44.64
CA HIS A 35 1.48 -12.25 44.74
C HIS A 35 2.32 -10.99 44.52
N ASN A 36 2.04 -9.91 45.26
CA ASN A 36 2.78 -8.64 45.23
C ASN A 36 2.78 -7.84 43.91
N ALA A 37 1.95 -8.20 42.92
CA ALA A 37 1.79 -7.41 41.69
C ALA A 37 0.32 -7.34 41.24
N LYS A 38 -0.07 -6.27 40.55
CA LYS A 38 -1.41 -6.20 39.94
C LYS A 38 -1.49 -7.15 38.75
N PHE A 39 -2.70 -7.52 38.35
CA PHE A 39 -2.91 -8.38 37.18
C PHE A 39 -2.26 -7.79 35.91
N SER A 40 -2.50 -6.52 35.61
CA SER A 40 -1.94 -5.83 34.43
C SER A 40 -0.41 -5.89 34.41
N ASP A 41 0.25 -5.56 35.52
CA ASP A 41 1.72 -5.51 35.60
C ASP A 41 2.37 -6.85 35.28
N ARG A 42 1.73 -7.96 35.70
CA ARG A 42 2.22 -9.31 35.39
C ARG A 42 2.07 -9.65 33.91
N ILE A 43 0.96 -9.26 33.28
CA ILE A 43 0.74 -9.50 31.84
C ILE A 43 1.81 -8.79 31.02
N TRP A 44 2.09 -7.51 31.32
CA TRP A 44 3.15 -6.75 30.65
C TRP A 44 4.53 -7.35 30.89
N MET A 45 4.85 -7.72 32.14
CA MET A 45 6.12 -8.37 32.47
C MET A 45 6.32 -9.68 31.68
N TYR A 46 5.30 -10.54 31.60
CA TYR A 46 5.39 -11.79 30.83
C TYR A 46 5.48 -11.53 29.33
N GLN A 47 4.80 -10.50 28.82
CA GLN A 47 4.90 -10.10 27.42
C GLN A 47 6.31 -9.61 27.08
N ASP A 48 6.92 -8.79 27.93
CA ASP A 48 8.28 -8.29 27.73
C ASP A 48 9.31 -9.41 27.79
N MET A 49 9.15 -10.33 28.74
CA MET A 49 10.01 -11.52 28.86
C MET A 49 9.88 -12.42 27.62
N MET A 50 8.68 -12.60 27.08
CA MET A 50 8.45 -13.34 25.83
C MET A 50 9.09 -12.66 24.63
N LYS A 51 8.96 -11.33 24.47
CA LYS A 51 9.61 -10.58 23.38
C LYS A 51 11.12 -10.69 23.42
N ALA A 52 11.71 -10.59 24.63
CA ALA A 52 13.15 -10.71 24.83
C ALA A 52 13.65 -12.10 24.42
N GLU A 53 13.00 -13.15 24.91
CA GLU A 53 13.40 -14.52 24.60
C GLU A 53 13.21 -14.86 23.12
N LEU A 54 12.09 -14.44 22.53
CA LEU A 54 11.83 -14.62 21.11
C LEU A 54 12.91 -13.94 20.26
N SER A 55 13.34 -12.72 20.61
CA SER A 55 14.40 -12.00 19.90
C SER A 55 15.73 -12.77 19.91
N ILE A 56 16.10 -13.34 21.06
CA ILE A 56 17.31 -14.17 21.20
C ILE A 56 17.21 -15.41 20.32
N LEU A 57 16.07 -16.10 20.35
CA LEU A 57 15.86 -17.32 19.57
C LEU A 57 15.86 -17.05 18.06
N LEU A 58 15.24 -15.94 17.62
CA LEU A 58 15.22 -15.54 16.22
C LEU A 58 16.63 -15.24 15.70
N GLN A 59 17.46 -14.54 16.48
CA GLN A 59 18.87 -14.32 16.13
C GLN A 59 19.64 -15.64 16.03
N GLN A 60 19.42 -16.58 16.95
CA GLN A 60 20.05 -17.91 16.88
C GLN A 60 19.58 -18.69 15.64
N GLY A 61 18.29 -18.61 15.29
CA GLY A 61 17.75 -19.22 14.09
C GLY A 61 18.37 -18.66 12.83
N LEU A 62 18.42 -17.33 12.72
CA LEU A 62 18.90 -16.64 11.52
C LEU A 62 20.43 -16.76 11.34
N ILE A 63 21.20 -16.50 12.39
CA ILE A 63 22.68 -16.45 12.31
C ILE A 63 23.29 -17.85 12.32
N ARG A 64 22.77 -18.75 13.17
CA ARG A 64 23.36 -20.09 13.37
C ARG A 64 22.63 -21.19 12.59
N GLY A 65 21.58 -20.85 11.84
CA GLY A 65 20.80 -21.82 11.07
C GLY A 65 20.06 -22.85 11.93
N LYS A 66 19.74 -22.53 13.19
CA LYS A 66 19.05 -23.48 14.07
C LYS A 66 17.61 -23.70 13.60
N HIS A 67 17.19 -24.97 13.59
CA HIS A 67 15.86 -25.35 13.15
C HIS A 67 14.76 -24.82 14.12
N PRO A 68 13.62 -24.27 13.64
CA PRO A 68 12.56 -23.69 14.48
C PRO A 68 12.04 -24.62 15.58
N ARG A 69 11.94 -25.92 15.29
CA ARG A 69 11.53 -26.96 16.25
C ARG A 69 12.45 -27.04 17.48
N ASP A 70 13.74 -26.80 17.29
CA ASP A 70 14.73 -26.85 18.36
C ASP A 70 14.65 -25.61 19.24
N LEU A 71 14.43 -24.45 18.62
CA LEU A 71 14.20 -23.18 19.31
C LEU A 71 12.90 -23.21 20.10
N ALA A 72 11.83 -23.78 19.55
CA ALA A 72 10.53 -23.91 20.19
C ALA A 72 10.55 -24.73 21.49
N ARG A 73 11.49 -25.69 21.62
CA ARG A 73 11.68 -26.44 22.88
C ARG A 73 12.05 -25.53 24.05
N HIS A 74 12.75 -24.43 23.79
CA HIS A 74 13.09 -23.43 24.81
C HIS A 74 11.83 -22.70 25.29
N LEU A 75 11.02 -22.17 24.37
CA LEU A 75 9.76 -21.49 24.69
C LEU A 75 8.78 -22.38 25.46
N LYS A 76 8.66 -23.66 25.06
CA LYS A 76 7.84 -24.63 25.79
C LYS A 76 8.28 -24.77 27.26
N LYS A 77 9.58 -24.92 27.51
CA LYS A 77 10.12 -25.08 28.86
C LYS A 77 9.93 -23.82 29.70
N LEU A 78 10.16 -22.65 29.13
CA LEU A 78 10.10 -21.37 29.84
C LEU A 78 8.66 -20.95 30.17
N PHE A 79 7.74 -21.09 29.22
CA PHE A 79 6.36 -20.59 29.35
C PHE A 79 5.32 -21.69 29.66
N GLY A 80 5.72 -22.96 29.71
CA GLY A 80 4.80 -24.08 30.02
C GLY A 80 3.72 -24.31 28.95
N VAL A 81 3.92 -23.84 27.72
CA VAL A 81 2.96 -23.98 26.61
C VAL A 81 3.07 -25.33 25.89
N SER A 82 2.08 -25.67 25.08
CA SER A 82 2.15 -26.86 24.23
C SER A 82 3.27 -26.75 23.20
N GLN A 83 3.88 -27.89 22.83
CA GLN A 83 4.92 -27.94 21.79
C GLN A 83 4.42 -27.37 20.47
N TYR A 84 3.19 -27.71 20.09
CA TYR A 84 2.55 -27.23 18.87
C TYR A 84 2.46 -25.70 18.82
N ASN A 85 2.02 -25.06 19.91
CA ASN A 85 1.90 -23.61 19.96
C ASN A 85 3.27 -22.91 19.89
N ALA A 86 4.27 -23.46 20.58
CA ALA A 86 5.63 -22.93 20.52
C ALA A 86 6.25 -23.07 19.12
N GLU A 87 6.05 -24.22 18.46
CA GLU A 87 6.54 -24.45 17.09
C GLU A 87 5.87 -23.52 16.09
N ARG A 88 4.54 -23.39 16.14
CA ARG A 88 3.78 -22.50 15.25
C ARG A 88 4.25 -21.06 15.37
N LEU A 89 4.48 -20.58 16.60
CA LEU A 89 5.01 -19.23 16.85
C LEU A 89 6.42 -19.08 16.26
N MET A 90 7.34 -20.00 16.58
CA MET A 90 8.73 -19.91 16.10
C MET A 90 8.84 -19.99 14.58
N ILE A 91 8.07 -20.88 13.93
CA ILE A 91 8.10 -21.01 12.47
C ILE A 91 7.62 -19.72 11.81
N THR A 92 6.50 -19.17 12.29
CA THR A 92 5.91 -17.95 11.70
C THR A 92 6.83 -16.75 11.91
N GLU A 93 7.37 -16.56 13.11
CA GLU A 93 8.25 -15.43 13.39
C GLU A 93 9.60 -15.54 12.70
N LEU A 94 10.16 -16.75 12.58
CA LEU A 94 11.41 -16.92 11.84
C LEU A 94 11.21 -16.65 10.35
N ALA A 95 10.12 -17.16 9.75
CA ALA A 95 9.78 -16.87 8.36
C ALA A 95 9.62 -15.35 8.14
N ARG A 96 8.94 -14.64 9.04
CA ARG A 96 8.76 -13.19 8.97
C ARG A 96 10.10 -12.44 8.99
N VAL A 97 11.00 -12.81 9.91
CA VAL A 97 12.34 -12.19 10.01
C VAL A 97 13.20 -12.53 8.79
N GLN A 98 13.09 -13.74 8.24
CA GLN A 98 13.80 -14.14 7.02
C GLN A 98 13.33 -13.34 5.81
N SER A 99 12.01 -13.16 5.64
CA SER A 99 11.46 -12.33 4.56
C SER A 99 11.87 -10.88 4.68
N GLU A 100 11.91 -10.32 5.89
CA GLU A 100 12.43 -8.97 6.13
C GLU A 100 13.92 -8.86 5.80
N ALA A 101 14.73 -9.85 6.17
CA ALA A 101 16.14 -9.90 5.82
C ALA A 101 16.36 -9.99 4.29
N GLN A 102 15.50 -10.74 3.59
CA GLN A 102 15.49 -10.82 2.12
C GLN A 102 15.13 -9.47 1.50
N LYS A 103 14.08 -8.80 2.00
CA LYS A 103 13.71 -7.43 1.56
C LYS A 103 14.90 -6.48 1.63
N GLN A 104 15.56 -6.40 2.79
CA GLN A 104 16.74 -5.56 2.99
C GLN A 104 17.92 -5.97 2.09
N SER A 105 18.05 -7.26 1.76
CA SER A 105 19.03 -7.72 0.79
C SER A 105 18.68 -7.20 -0.61
N PHE A 106 17.42 -7.30 -1.03
CA PHE A 106 16.97 -6.84 -2.33
C PHE A 106 17.14 -5.33 -2.49
N GLU A 107 16.73 -4.54 -1.50
CA GLU A 107 16.90 -3.09 -1.48
C GLU A 107 18.37 -2.67 -1.57
N ARG A 108 19.26 -3.35 -0.83
CA ARG A 108 20.71 -3.05 -0.86
C ARG A 108 21.37 -3.39 -2.19
N ASN A 109 20.82 -4.36 -2.93
CA ASN A 109 21.34 -4.77 -4.23
C ASN A 109 20.57 -4.14 -5.40
N GLY A 110 19.65 -3.20 -5.13
CA GLY A 110 18.97 -2.43 -6.18
C GLY A 110 17.88 -3.19 -6.95
N PHE A 111 17.41 -4.34 -6.45
CA PHE A 111 16.32 -5.06 -7.10
C PHE A 111 15.00 -4.30 -6.96
N GLU A 112 14.33 -4.03 -8.09
CA GLU A 112 13.01 -3.38 -8.08
C GLU A 112 11.89 -4.38 -7.78
N TYR A 113 12.04 -5.63 -8.23
CA TYR A 113 11.04 -6.67 -8.14
C TYR A 113 11.56 -7.94 -7.46
N TYR A 114 10.63 -8.71 -6.91
CA TYR A 114 10.86 -10.06 -6.38
C TYR A 114 9.75 -10.99 -6.86
N GLU A 115 10.08 -12.27 -7.01
CA GLU A 115 9.15 -13.34 -7.30
C GLU A 115 8.71 -14.02 -6.00
N TYR A 116 7.41 -14.27 -5.86
CA TYR A 116 6.89 -15.10 -4.80
C TYR A 116 6.99 -16.58 -5.17
N ILE A 117 7.70 -17.35 -4.36
CA ILE A 117 7.93 -18.78 -4.58
C ILE A 117 7.14 -19.56 -3.54
N ALA A 118 6.06 -20.20 -3.98
CA ALA A 118 5.29 -21.07 -3.14
C ALA A 118 6.01 -22.41 -2.93
N CYS A 119 5.84 -23.00 -1.74
CA CYS A 119 6.53 -24.25 -1.40
C CYS A 119 6.06 -25.41 -2.30
N GLY A 120 6.99 -26.06 -3.00
CA GLY A 120 6.71 -27.05 -4.05
C GLY A 120 6.37 -28.48 -3.60
N LYS A 121 6.16 -28.76 -2.31
CA LYS A 121 5.93 -30.14 -1.82
C LYS A 121 4.45 -30.56 -1.76
N GLY A 122 3.66 -30.18 -2.77
CA GLY A 122 2.28 -30.67 -2.97
C GLY A 122 1.27 -30.28 -1.88
N ASP A 123 1.70 -29.55 -0.86
CA ASP A 123 0.95 -29.10 0.32
C ASP A 123 0.78 -27.57 0.35
N VAL A 124 1.06 -26.90 -0.77
CA VAL A 124 0.85 -25.46 -0.89
C VAL A 124 -0.62 -25.11 -0.68
N CYS A 125 -0.89 -24.17 0.21
CA CYS A 125 -2.26 -23.71 0.42
C CYS A 125 -2.75 -22.89 -0.78
N ASN A 126 -4.07 -22.77 -0.94
CA ASN A 126 -4.67 -22.02 -2.04
C ASN A 126 -4.23 -20.53 -2.07
N VAL A 127 -3.97 -19.94 -0.90
CA VAL A 127 -3.52 -18.54 -0.79
C VAL A 127 -2.12 -18.40 -1.39
N CYS A 128 -1.16 -19.21 -0.97
CA CYS A 128 0.21 -19.17 -1.49
C CYS A 128 0.27 -19.59 -2.96
N LYS A 129 -0.52 -20.58 -3.36
CA LYS A 129 -0.59 -21.03 -4.76
C LYS A 129 -1.06 -19.92 -5.70
N ALA A 130 -1.98 -19.07 -5.25
CA ALA A 130 -2.45 -17.93 -6.04
C ALA A 130 -1.40 -16.83 -6.20
N LEU A 131 -0.33 -16.84 -5.39
CA LEU A 131 0.78 -15.89 -5.45
C LEU A 131 2.02 -16.47 -6.14
N ASP A 132 2.07 -17.79 -6.33
CA ASP A 132 3.21 -18.49 -6.92
C ASP A 132 3.57 -17.95 -8.31
N GLY A 133 4.84 -17.60 -8.51
CA GLY A 133 5.37 -17.05 -9.75
C GLY A 133 4.97 -15.60 -10.04
N LYS A 134 4.28 -14.92 -9.12
CA LYS A 134 3.96 -13.50 -9.29
C LYS A 134 5.12 -12.61 -8.88
N HIS A 135 5.34 -11.57 -9.66
CA HIS A 135 6.32 -10.54 -9.38
C HIS A 135 5.68 -9.36 -8.64
N PHE A 136 6.36 -8.89 -7.60
CA PHE A 136 5.93 -7.76 -6.78
C PHE A 136 7.11 -6.81 -6.57
N LYS A 137 6.82 -5.53 -6.30
CA LYS A 137 7.89 -4.56 -6.04
C LYS A 137 8.47 -4.75 -4.65
N VAL A 138 9.79 -4.71 -4.55
CA VAL A 138 10.52 -4.83 -3.27
C VAL A 138 10.07 -3.77 -2.26
N LYS A 139 9.83 -2.53 -2.72
CA LYS A 139 9.34 -1.44 -1.85
C LYS A 139 8.02 -1.76 -1.15
N ASP A 140 7.15 -2.51 -1.81
CA ASP A 140 5.81 -2.87 -1.33
C ASP A 140 5.81 -4.23 -0.61
N MET A 141 6.98 -4.86 -0.42
CA MET A 141 7.10 -6.17 0.21
C MET A 141 6.64 -6.12 1.67
N MET A 142 5.56 -6.86 1.96
CA MET A 142 4.90 -6.95 3.26
C MET A 142 4.48 -8.40 3.58
N SER A 143 5.02 -8.91 4.69
CA SER A 143 4.66 -10.24 5.21
C SER A 143 3.17 -10.34 5.52
N GLY A 144 2.50 -11.36 4.99
CA GLY A 144 1.07 -11.61 5.21
C GLY A 144 0.15 -11.06 4.11
N GLU A 145 0.66 -10.22 3.21
CA GLU A 145 -0.10 -9.68 2.08
C GLU A 145 0.46 -10.16 0.73
N ASN A 146 1.73 -9.87 0.46
CA ASN A 146 2.41 -10.21 -0.79
C ASN A 146 3.78 -10.87 -0.56
N ALA A 147 4.16 -11.12 0.69
CA ALA A 147 5.36 -11.85 1.06
C ALA A 147 5.08 -12.85 2.19
N PRO A 148 5.84 -13.94 2.29
CA PRO A 148 5.73 -14.85 3.42
C PRO A 148 6.03 -14.15 4.77
N PRO A 149 5.52 -14.68 5.89
CA PRO A 149 4.55 -15.76 6.01
C PRO A 149 3.10 -15.29 5.76
N MET A 150 2.37 -16.00 4.90
CA MET A 150 0.95 -15.69 4.58
C MET A 150 -0.04 -16.27 5.60
N HIS A 151 0.38 -17.28 6.33
CA HIS A 151 -0.44 -18.02 7.29
C HIS A 151 0.46 -18.63 8.36
N PRO A 152 -0.10 -19.09 9.49
CA PRO A 152 0.67 -19.84 10.47
C PRO A 152 1.34 -21.05 9.81
N SER A 153 2.59 -21.30 10.20
CA SER A 153 3.43 -22.38 9.63
C SER A 153 3.67 -22.27 8.11
N CYS A 154 3.66 -21.05 7.56
CA CYS A 154 4.04 -20.85 6.16
C CYS A 154 5.52 -21.18 5.93
N HIS A 155 5.80 -21.89 4.84
CA HIS A 155 7.14 -22.32 4.42
C HIS A 155 7.48 -21.83 3.00
N CYS A 156 6.78 -20.82 2.50
CA CYS A 156 7.06 -20.18 1.22
C CYS A 156 8.25 -19.23 1.33
N SER A 157 8.82 -18.86 0.19
CA SER A 157 9.98 -17.97 0.09
C SER A 157 9.77 -16.93 -1.00
N VAL A 158 10.72 -16.01 -1.12
CA VAL A 158 10.81 -15.08 -2.25
C VAL A 158 12.21 -15.13 -2.84
N ALA A 159 12.34 -14.77 -4.11
CA ALA A 159 13.62 -14.56 -4.78
C ALA A 159 13.61 -13.18 -5.46
N ALA A 160 14.79 -12.59 -5.61
CA ALA A 160 14.91 -11.40 -6.46
C ALA A 160 14.52 -11.76 -7.89
N TRP A 161 13.86 -10.82 -8.58
CA TRP A 161 13.45 -11.00 -9.96
C TRP A 161 13.91 -9.83 -10.81
N GLU A 162 14.42 -10.13 -11.99
CA GLU A 162 14.75 -9.18 -13.04
C GLU A 162 14.29 -9.77 -14.38
N ASP A 163 13.90 -8.91 -15.31
CA ASP A 163 13.43 -9.36 -16.62
C ASP A 163 14.57 -10.02 -17.40
N ASN A 164 14.30 -11.21 -17.94
CA ASN A 164 15.30 -12.04 -18.59
C ASN A 164 15.84 -11.37 -19.88
N GLU A 165 15.02 -10.59 -20.59
CA GLU A 165 15.49 -9.85 -21.77
C GLU A 165 16.49 -8.74 -21.41
N GLU A 166 16.28 -8.08 -20.28
CA GLU A 166 17.15 -7.00 -19.80
C GLU A 166 18.45 -7.56 -19.20
N TYR A 167 18.35 -8.71 -18.52
CA TYR A 167 19.48 -9.44 -17.96
C TYR A 167 20.39 -10.01 -19.06
N GLU A 168 19.84 -10.64 -20.10
CA GLU A 168 20.63 -11.14 -21.24
C GLU A 168 21.27 -9.98 -22.03
N ALA A 169 20.57 -8.86 -22.22
CA ALA A 169 21.14 -7.68 -22.84
C ALA A 169 22.27 -7.04 -22.01
N TRP A 170 22.18 -7.12 -20.68
CA TRP A 170 23.27 -6.72 -19.78
C TRP A 170 24.48 -7.65 -19.88
N LEU A 171 24.26 -8.97 -19.94
CA LEU A 171 25.32 -9.96 -20.15
C LEU A 171 26.02 -9.75 -21.50
N ASP A 172 25.27 -9.57 -22.59
CA ASP A 172 25.82 -9.26 -23.91
C ASP A 172 26.65 -7.97 -23.91
N TYR A 173 26.22 -6.95 -23.16
CA TYR A 173 26.93 -5.70 -23.01
C TYR A 173 28.25 -5.86 -22.24
N LEU A 174 28.26 -6.69 -21.18
CA LEU A 174 29.48 -7.04 -20.45
C LEU A 174 30.45 -7.85 -21.31
N ASP A 175 29.96 -8.83 -22.07
CA ASP A 175 30.77 -9.64 -23.00
C ASP A 175 31.35 -8.80 -24.14
N SER A 176 30.66 -7.71 -24.51
CA SER A 176 31.14 -6.70 -25.46
C SER A 176 32.21 -5.75 -24.88
N GLY A 177 32.62 -5.95 -23.62
CA GLY A 177 33.64 -5.17 -22.93
C GLY A 177 33.12 -3.95 -22.17
N GLY A 178 31.80 -3.81 -22.00
CA GLY A 178 31.19 -2.79 -21.15
C GLY A 178 31.27 -3.14 -19.66
N THR A 179 31.01 -2.16 -18.80
CA THR A 179 30.98 -2.36 -17.34
C THR A 179 29.57 -2.18 -16.77
N THR A 180 29.28 -2.81 -15.62
CA THR A 180 27.98 -2.66 -14.93
C THR A 180 27.65 -1.21 -14.60
N GLU A 181 28.63 -0.40 -14.20
CA GLU A 181 28.43 1.03 -13.91
C GLU A 181 28.06 1.85 -15.16
N GLU A 182 28.59 1.50 -16.33
CA GLU A 182 28.23 2.13 -17.60
C GLU A 182 26.84 1.71 -18.06
N TRP A 183 26.49 0.44 -17.87
CA TRP A 183 25.15 -0.08 -18.12
C TRP A 183 24.10 0.60 -17.25
N GLU A 184 24.34 0.76 -15.95
CA GLU A 184 23.43 1.48 -15.05
C GLU A 184 23.28 2.97 -15.43
N LYS A 185 24.33 3.61 -15.95
CA LYS A 185 24.24 4.98 -16.50
C LYS A 185 23.46 5.03 -17.82
N LEU A 186 23.51 3.98 -18.64
CA LEU A 186 22.66 3.83 -19.82
C LEU A 186 21.20 3.56 -19.42
N LYS A 187 20.98 2.74 -18.38
CA LYS A 187 19.69 2.47 -17.75
C LYS A 187 19.09 3.76 -17.19
N SER A 188 19.85 4.57 -16.44
CA SER A 188 19.36 5.84 -15.89
C SER A 188 19.03 6.88 -16.98
N LYS A 189 19.75 6.86 -18.10
CA LYS A 189 19.40 7.64 -19.30
C LYS A 189 18.15 7.10 -20.03
N ARG A 190 17.93 5.78 -20.07
CA ARG A 190 16.66 5.17 -20.57
C ARG A 190 15.49 5.41 -19.60
N VAL A 191 15.71 5.39 -18.30
CA VAL A 191 14.71 5.70 -17.26
C VAL A 191 14.31 7.18 -17.31
N GLN A 192 15.22 8.09 -17.67
CA GLN A 192 14.87 9.49 -18.00
C GLN A 192 13.93 9.62 -19.22
N SER A 193 13.80 8.57 -20.05
CA SER A 193 12.80 8.47 -21.12
C SER A 193 11.57 7.61 -20.77
N GLY A 194 11.48 7.05 -19.55
CA GLY A 194 10.48 6.04 -19.17
C GLY A 194 9.61 6.35 -17.93
N GLY A 195 9.82 7.48 -17.23
CA GLY A 195 8.94 7.90 -16.13
C GLY A 195 7.79 8.76 -16.61
N LYS A 196 6.83 8.19 -17.34
CA LYS A 196 5.63 8.95 -17.73
C LYS A 196 4.66 9.01 -16.54
N ASN A 197 4.50 10.20 -15.96
CA ASN A 197 3.49 10.43 -14.94
C ASN A 197 2.12 10.56 -15.61
N ILE A 198 1.09 9.97 -14.99
CA ILE A 198 -0.28 10.01 -15.49
C ILE A 198 -1.01 11.13 -14.76
N THR A 199 -1.59 12.04 -15.54
CA THR A 199 -2.38 13.19 -15.10
C THR A 199 -3.70 13.15 -15.86
N GLY A 200 -4.76 12.59 -15.25
CA GLY A 200 -6.11 12.37 -15.83
C GLY A 200 -6.32 13.00 -17.22
N GLY A 201 -5.89 12.31 -18.27
CA GLY A 201 -5.97 12.79 -19.65
C GLY A 201 -4.66 13.08 -20.41
N LYS A 202 -3.49 13.15 -19.77
CA LYS A 202 -2.19 13.41 -20.45
C LYS A 202 -1.03 12.59 -19.86
N TRP A 203 -0.02 12.34 -20.70
CA TRP A 203 1.26 11.76 -20.27
C TRP A 203 2.27 12.88 -19.99
N TYR A 204 2.72 13.04 -18.73
CA TYR A 204 3.60 14.14 -18.31
C TYR A 204 5.03 13.71 -17.93
N LYS A 205 5.96 14.68 -17.94
CA LYS A 205 7.33 14.57 -17.40
C LYS A 205 7.30 14.49 -15.85
N SER A 206 8.44 14.30 -15.20
CA SER A 206 8.53 14.34 -13.73
C SER A 206 8.15 15.72 -13.19
N TYR A 207 7.26 15.79 -12.18
CA TYR A 207 6.90 17.05 -11.49
C TYR A 207 8.17 17.79 -11.05
N ASP A 208 8.32 19.03 -11.49
CA ASP A 208 9.44 19.89 -11.18
C ASP A 208 9.01 20.99 -10.21
N VAL A 209 9.61 20.98 -9.01
CA VAL A 209 9.32 21.97 -7.96
C VAL A 209 9.79 23.38 -8.36
N GLU A 210 10.68 23.50 -9.35
CA GLU A 210 11.13 24.79 -9.88
C GLU A 210 10.28 25.27 -11.07
N ASP A 211 9.47 24.39 -11.67
CA ASP A 211 8.57 24.77 -12.76
C ASP A 211 7.38 25.59 -12.26
N LYS A 212 7.10 26.68 -12.96
CA LYS A 212 6.06 27.64 -12.54
C LYS A 212 4.65 27.09 -12.77
N LYS A 213 4.43 26.34 -13.85
CA LYS A 213 3.14 25.71 -14.16
C LYS A 213 2.82 24.62 -13.14
N ASP A 214 3.78 23.75 -12.83
CA ASP A 214 3.61 22.67 -11.84
C ASP A 214 3.26 23.22 -10.44
N ASN A 215 3.94 24.29 -10.02
CA ASN A 215 3.63 24.98 -8.77
C ASN A 215 2.24 25.64 -8.76
N ALA A 216 1.85 26.26 -9.88
CA ALA A 216 0.53 26.89 -10.02
C ALA A 216 -0.58 25.83 -10.01
N ALA A 217 -0.41 24.73 -10.74
CA ALA A 217 -1.33 23.59 -10.76
C ALA A 217 -1.50 22.98 -9.36
N SER A 218 -0.41 22.72 -8.65
CA SER A 218 -0.42 22.19 -7.28
C SER A 218 -1.16 23.12 -6.28
N LYS A 219 -1.02 24.44 -6.43
CA LYS A 219 -1.79 25.41 -5.65
C LYS A 219 -3.28 25.37 -6.02
N GLU A 220 -3.61 25.31 -7.30
CA GLU A 220 -5.01 25.33 -7.74
C GLU A 220 -5.74 24.02 -7.42
N TYR A 221 -5.12 22.85 -7.59
CA TYR A 221 -5.69 21.56 -7.20
C TYR A 221 -6.07 21.54 -5.70
N ARG A 222 -5.27 22.18 -4.83
CA ARG A 222 -5.60 22.35 -3.41
C ARG A 222 -6.79 23.28 -3.16
N LYS A 223 -7.04 24.26 -4.04
CA LYS A 223 -8.24 25.11 -3.98
C LYS A 223 -9.46 24.37 -4.52
N ILE A 224 -9.34 23.71 -5.68
CA ILE A 224 -10.39 22.95 -6.34
C ILE A 224 -10.92 21.84 -5.42
N SER A 225 -10.03 21.06 -4.80
CA SER A 225 -10.40 19.98 -3.87
C SER A 225 -11.19 20.46 -2.64
N ARG A 226 -11.13 21.75 -2.29
CA ARG A 226 -11.88 22.33 -1.16
C ARG A 226 -13.13 23.10 -1.60
N ARG A 227 -13.27 23.38 -2.90
CA ARG A 227 -14.37 24.18 -3.47
C ARG A 227 -15.61 23.31 -3.66
N ASN A 228 -16.79 23.85 -3.36
CA ASN A 228 -18.05 23.23 -3.72
C ASN A 228 -18.52 23.75 -5.09
N ASP A 229 -17.94 23.19 -6.15
CA ASP A 229 -18.10 23.62 -7.56
C ASP A 229 -18.92 22.65 -8.41
N VAL A 230 -19.29 21.47 -7.88
CA VAL A 230 -19.93 20.39 -8.66
C VAL A 230 -21.24 20.82 -9.32
N SER A 231 -22.11 21.52 -8.58
CA SER A 231 -23.37 22.02 -9.14
C SER A 231 -23.14 23.05 -10.23
N VAL A 232 -22.20 23.97 -10.02
CA VAL A 232 -21.89 25.06 -10.96
C VAL A 232 -21.32 24.49 -12.25
N ILE A 233 -20.36 23.56 -12.14
CA ILE A 233 -19.75 22.91 -13.29
C ILE A 233 -20.79 22.06 -14.05
N ALA A 234 -21.69 21.37 -13.35
CA ALA A 234 -22.78 20.63 -14.01
C ALA A 234 -23.68 21.55 -14.83
N ASP A 235 -24.07 22.69 -14.27
CA ASP A 235 -24.91 23.68 -14.96
C ASP A 235 -24.18 24.30 -16.16
N ASN A 236 -22.88 24.58 -16.04
CA ASN A 236 -22.06 25.18 -17.10
C ASN A 236 -21.66 24.21 -18.22
N SER A 237 -21.51 22.91 -17.91
CA SER A 237 -21.04 21.89 -18.87
C SER A 237 -22.16 21.07 -19.50
N GLY A 238 -23.36 21.07 -18.91
CA GLY A 238 -24.48 20.21 -19.31
C GLY A 238 -24.36 18.76 -18.82
N PHE A 239 -23.36 18.43 -18.00
CA PHE A 239 -23.23 17.12 -17.37
C PHE A 239 -24.15 16.97 -16.16
N LYS A 240 -24.46 15.73 -15.80
CA LYS A 240 -25.17 15.47 -14.54
C LYS A 240 -24.26 15.77 -13.35
N LYS A 241 -24.86 16.20 -12.24
CA LYS A 241 -24.12 16.48 -11.00
C LYS A 241 -23.38 15.25 -10.50
N GLU A 242 -23.95 14.06 -10.68
CA GLU A 242 -23.34 12.79 -10.31
C GLU A 242 -22.08 12.50 -11.14
N ASP A 243 -22.11 12.80 -12.43
CA ASP A 243 -20.97 12.61 -13.35
C ASP A 243 -19.83 13.55 -12.98
N ILE A 244 -20.13 14.84 -12.76
CA ILE A 244 -19.13 15.82 -12.29
C ILE A 244 -18.56 15.42 -10.93
N GLN A 245 -19.38 14.91 -10.01
CA GLN A 245 -18.93 14.42 -8.71
C GLN A 245 -18.03 13.19 -8.84
N GLN A 246 -18.28 12.32 -9.82
CA GLN A 246 -17.42 11.17 -10.13
C GLN A 246 -16.07 11.63 -10.68
N ILE A 247 -16.08 12.48 -11.71
CA ILE A 247 -14.88 13.04 -12.33
C ILE A 247 -14.04 13.78 -11.28
N LYS A 248 -14.68 14.60 -10.45
CA LYS A 248 -13.97 15.34 -9.39
C LYS A 248 -13.30 14.39 -8.38
N ARG A 249 -13.95 13.28 -8.01
CA ARG A 249 -13.34 12.27 -7.14
C ARG A 249 -12.17 11.59 -7.83
N HIS A 250 -12.35 11.21 -9.08
CA HIS A 250 -11.34 10.58 -9.93
C HIS A 250 -10.06 11.42 -9.99
N ILE A 251 -10.15 12.68 -10.40
CA ILE A 251 -8.97 13.54 -10.60
C ILE A 251 -8.28 13.94 -9.28
N PHE A 252 -9.07 14.32 -8.26
CA PHE A 252 -8.53 15.07 -7.11
C PHE A 252 -8.41 14.27 -5.82
N PHE A 253 -9.05 13.09 -5.70
CA PHE A 253 -9.15 12.38 -4.41
C PHE A 253 -8.85 10.89 -4.48
N ASN A 254 -9.13 10.24 -5.60
CA ASN A 254 -8.96 8.81 -5.73
C ASN A 254 -7.47 8.44 -5.78
N LYS A 255 -7.17 7.27 -5.23
CA LYS A 255 -5.89 6.60 -5.48
C LYS A 255 -6.14 5.62 -6.62
N HIS A 256 -5.25 5.64 -7.59
CA HIS A 256 -5.32 4.78 -8.75
C HIS A 256 -4.19 3.77 -8.72
N GLN A 257 -4.44 2.60 -9.30
CA GLN A 257 -3.40 1.61 -9.52
C GLN A 257 -2.51 2.09 -10.68
N LYS A 258 -1.30 2.55 -10.37
CA LYS A 258 -0.25 2.88 -11.33
C LYS A 258 0.69 1.69 -11.50
N TYR A 259 1.54 1.74 -12.53
CA TYR A 259 2.62 0.76 -12.72
C TYR A 259 3.58 0.69 -11.52
N ASP A 260 3.66 1.76 -10.73
CA ASP A 260 4.51 1.88 -9.55
C ASP A 260 3.77 1.82 -8.21
N GLY A 261 2.49 1.43 -8.18
CA GLY A 261 1.70 1.26 -6.96
C GLY A 261 0.46 2.16 -6.90
N TYR A 262 -0.15 2.30 -5.72
CA TYR A 262 -1.36 3.12 -5.57
C TYR A 262 -1.03 4.57 -5.22
N GLY A 263 -1.48 5.51 -6.05
CA GLY A 263 -1.22 6.93 -5.84
C GLY A 263 -2.29 7.83 -6.46
N MET A 264 -2.37 9.08 -5.99
CA MET A 264 -3.20 10.10 -6.63
C MET A 264 -2.57 10.55 -7.95
N LEU A 265 -3.39 11.06 -8.86
CA LEU A 265 -2.90 11.72 -10.08
C LEU A 265 -2.06 12.96 -9.72
N TYR A 266 -1.07 13.25 -10.55
CA TYR A 266 -0.28 14.46 -10.37
C TYR A 266 -1.10 15.69 -10.78
N PRO A 267 -0.87 16.86 -10.15
CA PRO A 267 -1.46 18.11 -10.63
C PRO A 267 -0.97 18.44 -12.03
N ASP A 268 -1.89 18.85 -12.89
CA ASP A 268 -1.60 19.28 -14.26
C ASP A 268 -2.14 20.68 -14.48
N TYR A 269 -1.33 21.54 -15.12
CA TYR A 269 -1.67 22.94 -15.31
C TYR A 269 -2.81 23.13 -16.30
N ASP A 270 -2.81 22.38 -17.40
CA ASP A 270 -3.82 22.48 -18.45
C ASP A 270 -5.19 22.01 -17.91
N MET A 271 -5.20 20.92 -17.15
CA MET A 271 -6.40 20.44 -16.44
C MET A 271 -6.90 21.44 -15.39
N ALA A 272 -6.00 22.08 -14.63
CA ALA A 272 -6.41 23.10 -13.66
C ALA A 272 -7.07 24.31 -14.36
N VAL A 273 -6.54 24.73 -15.51
CA VAL A 273 -7.09 25.83 -16.30
C VAL A 273 -8.46 25.44 -16.86
N ALA A 274 -8.60 24.23 -17.40
CA ALA A 274 -9.88 23.69 -17.84
C ALA A 274 -10.92 23.67 -16.70
N TRP A 275 -10.53 23.20 -15.52
CA TRP A 275 -11.41 23.17 -14.34
C TRP A 275 -11.83 24.58 -13.89
N LYS A 276 -10.92 25.56 -14.00
CA LYS A 276 -11.23 26.97 -13.73
C LYS A 276 -12.26 27.51 -14.72
N ARG A 277 -12.08 27.30 -16.02
CA ARG A 277 -13.04 27.72 -17.06
C ARG A 277 -14.42 27.09 -16.90
N LEU A 278 -14.45 25.78 -16.61
CA LEU A 278 -15.67 25.04 -16.26
C LEU A 278 -16.42 25.68 -15.08
N TYR A 279 -15.68 26.11 -14.04
CA TYR A 279 -16.27 26.77 -12.88
C TYR A 279 -16.72 28.21 -13.17
N GLU A 280 -15.95 28.98 -13.94
CA GLU A 280 -16.25 30.39 -14.27
C GLU A 280 -17.38 30.56 -15.30
N GLY A 281 -17.82 29.47 -15.93
CA GLY A 281 -18.92 29.48 -16.91
C GLY A 281 -18.50 29.86 -18.31
N ALA A 282 -17.22 29.70 -18.63
CA ALA A 282 -16.67 29.91 -19.96
C ALA A 282 -15.93 28.65 -20.47
N PRO A 283 -16.57 27.47 -20.48
CA PRO A 283 -15.91 26.25 -20.91
C PRO A 283 -15.64 26.27 -22.42
N GLU A 284 -14.45 25.82 -22.78
CA GLU A 284 -14.07 25.59 -24.17
C GLU A 284 -14.39 24.14 -24.58
N GLU A 285 -14.42 23.87 -25.89
CA GLU A 285 -14.76 22.53 -26.39
C GLU A 285 -13.81 21.45 -25.83
N ARG A 286 -12.52 21.77 -25.68
CA ARG A 286 -11.53 20.89 -25.07
C ARG A 286 -11.79 20.63 -23.57
N ASP A 287 -12.39 21.57 -22.84
CA ASP A 287 -12.72 21.37 -21.43
C ASP A 287 -13.89 20.38 -21.27
N ILE A 288 -14.86 20.44 -22.19
CA ILE A 288 -15.95 19.47 -22.27
C ILE A 288 -15.42 18.10 -22.68
N LEU A 289 -14.45 18.05 -23.59
CA LEU A 289 -13.79 16.81 -23.98
C LEU A 289 -13.01 16.17 -22.83
N LEU A 290 -12.32 16.98 -22.00
CA LEU A 290 -11.70 16.52 -20.75
C LEU A 290 -12.72 15.81 -19.86
N LEU A 291 -13.88 16.42 -19.61
CA LEU A 291 -14.91 15.79 -18.77
C LEU A 291 -15.41 14.45 -19.34
N LYS A 292 -15.54 14.32 -20.67
CA LYS A 292 -15.90 13.05 -21.32
C LYS A 292 -14.80 12.00 -21.13
N HIS A 293 -13.54 12.39 -21.32
CA HIS A 293 -12.38 11.53 -21.13
C HIS A 293 -12.34 10.99 -19.70
N GLU A 294 -12.33 11.87 -18.70
CA GLU A 294 -12.21 11.52 -17.29
C GLU A 294 -13.40 10.68 -16.79
N LEU A 295 -14.60 10.95 -17.30
CA LEU A 295 -15.76 10.15 -16.97
C LEU A 295 -15.60 8.71 -17.49
N LEU A 296 -15.23 8.56 -18.76
CA LEU A 296 -15.02 7.25 -19.36
C LEU A 296 -13.85 6.51 -18.68
N GLU A 297 -12.72 7.18 -18.46
CA GLU A 297 -11.54 6.65 -17.76
C GLU A 297 -11.93 6.08 -16.39
N SER A 298 -12.62 6.87 -15.57
CA SER A 298 -13.07 6.43 -14.25
C SER A 298 -14.03 5.24 -14.26
N GLN A 299 -14.84 5.12 -15.33
CA GLN A 299 -15.80 4.03 -15.48
C GLN A 299 -15.09 2.73 -15.89
N VAL A 300 -14.17 2.80 -16.86
CA VAL A 300 -13.45 1.61 -17.35
C VAL A 300 -12.41 1.12 -16.34
N GLU A 301 -11.73 2.02 -15.63
CA GLU A 301 -10.80 1.69 -14.54
C GLU A 301 -11.51 0.79 -13.52
N LYS A 302 -12.66 1.24 -13.02
CA LYS A 302 -13.43 0.51 -12.01
C LYS A 302 -14.09 -0.76 -12.55
N LYS A 303 -14.64 -0.70 -13.77
CA LYS A 303 -15.40 -1.83 -14.36
C LYS A 303 -14.50 -3.01 -14.68
N TYR A 304 -13.29 -2.75 -15.16
CA TYR A 304 -12.36 -3.77 -15.63
C TYR A 304 -11.16 -3.98 -14.68
N ASN A 305 -11.11 -3.24 -13.56
CA ASN A 305 -10.02 -3.27 -12.58
C ASN A 305 -8.65 -3.05 -13.26
N LEU A 306 -8.61 -2.05 -14.12
CA LEU A 306 -7.45 -1.69 -14.92
C LEU A 306 -6.50 -0.78 -14.15
N THR A 307 -5.25 -0.75 -14.55
CA THR A 307 -4.37 0.35 -14.18
C THR A 307 -4.88 1.65 -14.79
N ILE A 308 -4.50 2.78 -14.20
CA ILE A 308 -4.89 4.10 -14.71
C ILE A 308 -4.33 4.35 -16.12
N ALA A 309 -3.18 3.76 -16.45
CA ALA A 309 -2.62 3.82 -17.80
C ALA A 309 -3.50 3.09 -18.82
N GLU A 310 -3.94 1.88 -18.50
CA GLU A 310 -4.81 1.10 -19.38
C GLU A 310 -6.19 1.74 -19.53
N ALA A 311 -6.73 2.30 -18.44
CA ALA A 311 -7.97 3.06 -18.47
C ALA A 311 -7.83 4.33 -19.34
N HIS A 312 -6.71 5.03 -19.23
CA HIS A 312 -6.38 6.21 -20.02
C HIS A 312 -6.30 5.88 -21.51
N GLU A 313 -5.60 4.81 -21.90
CA GLU A 313 -5.51 4.38 -23.30
C GLU A 313 -6.86 3.97 -23.90
N LEU A 314 -7.81 3.49 -23.08
CA LEU A 314 -9.17 3.22 -23.53
C LEU A 314 -9.99 4.51 -23.68
N ALA A 315 -9.89 5.43 -22.72
CA ALA A 315 -10.59 6.70 -22.77
C ALA A 315 -10.10 7.57 -23.94
N LYS A 316 -8.79 7.57 -24.21
CA LYS A 316 -8.14 8.29 -25.30
C LYS A 316 -8.65 7.87 -26.68
N LYS A 317 -8.98 6.59 -26.88
CA LYS A 317 -9.52 6.09 -28.17
C LYS A 317 -10.86 6.73 -28.54
N GLU A 318 -11.68 7.07 -27.55
CA GLU A 318 -13.00 7.66 -27.76
C GLU A 318 -12.99 9.18 -27.60
N TYR A 319 -12.20 9.69 -26.65
CA TYR A 319 -12.14 11.10 -26.27
C TYR A 319 -10.69 11.55 -26.09
N ASP A 320 -9.96 11.74 -27.19
CA ASP A 320 -8.55 12.16 -27.14
C ASP A 320 -8.39 13.65 -26.77
N TRP A 321 -8.44 13.93 -25.46
CA TRP A 321 -8.29 15.29 -24.94
C TRP A 321 -6.89 15.87 -25.20
N GLU A 322 -5.85 15.06 -25.05
CA GLU A 322 -4.45 15.46 -25.30
C GLU A 322 -4.27 15.92 -26.75
N ALA A 323 -4.76 15.16 -27.72
CA ALA A 323 -4.70 15.54 -29.13
C ALA A 323 -5.44 16.86 -29.39
N LYS A 324 -6.61 17.06 -28.77
CA LYS A 324 -7.38 18.30 -28.94
C LYS A 324 -6.69 19.51 -28.31
N LEU A 325 -6.05 19.32 -27.16
CA LEU A 325 -5.26 20.36 -26.50
C LEU A 325 -4.07 20.78 -27.37
N ILE A 326 -3.37 19.82 -27.96
CA ILE A 326 -2.24 20.06 -28.88
C ILE A 326 -2.72 20.72 -30.18
N GLU A 327 -3.88 20.32 -30.71
CA GLU A 327 -4.48 20.96 -31.88
C GLU A 327 -4.79 22.44 -31.63
N ASP A 328 -5.37 22.77 -30.47
CA ASP A 328 -5.81 24.13 -30.16
C ASP A 328 -4.65 25.06 -29.76
N LEU A 329 -3.64 24.54 -29.04
CA LEU A 329 -2.64 25.36 -28.35
C LEU A 329 -1.18 24.98 -28.66
N GLY A 330 -0.95 23.87 -29.36
CA GLY A 330 0.38 23.30 -29.58
C GLY A 330 0.89 22.48 -28.38
N GLU A 331 2.12 21.96 -28.50
CA GLU A 331 2.72 21.07 -27.49
C GLU A 331 2.93 21.75 -26.12
N ASP A 332 3.04 23.09 -26.11
CA ASP A 332 3.26 23.88 -24.90
C ASP A 332 2.01 24.02 -24.01
N GLY A 333 0.82 23.67 -24.53
CA GLY A 333 -0.46 23.71 -23.80
C GLY A 333 -0.91 25.13 -23.43
N GLU A 334 -1.61 25.25 -22.31
CA GLU A 334 -2.17 26.52 -21.84
C GLU A 334 -1.06 27.52 -21.46
N PRO A 335 -1.17 28.80 -21.83
CA PRO A 335 -0.15 29.79 -21.47
C PRO A 335 -0.07 29.96 -19.94
N TYR A 336 1.14 30.24 -19.45
CA TYR A 336 1.34 30.50 -18.04
C TYR A 336 0.66 31.81 -17.61
N GLY A 337 0.08 31.83 -16.39
CA GLY A 337 -0.59 33.00 -15.80
C GLY A 337 -2.12 32.97 -15.82
N LEU A 338 -2.71 31.83 -16.13
CA LEU A 338 -4.17 31.64 -16.19
C LEU A 338 -4.79 31.15 -14.87
N LEU A 339 -4.01 30.67 -13.89
CA LEU A 339 -4.48 30.13 -12.60
C LEU A 339 -4.48 31.14 -11.46
#